data_AF-A0A1V5BEU4-F1
#
_entry.id   AF-A0A1V5BEU4-F1
#
_cell.length_a   1.000
_cell.length_b   1.000
_cell.length_c   1.000
_cell.angle_alpha   90.00
_cell.angle_beta   90.00
_cell.angle_gamma   90.00
#
_symmetry.space_group_name_H-M   'P 1'
#
loop_
_entity.id
_entity.type
_entity.pdbx_description
1 polymer ?
#
loop_
_entity_poly.entity_id
_entity_poly.type
_entity_poly.pdbx_seq_one_letter_code
_entity_poly.pdbx_strand_id
1 'polypeptide(L)' 'MFHLSARLAWHMDGWNGRICKEPASNTFCVGPHSYPGTYIAENRSIKWEEENKGRPCSKMGKIPPAFIVLMLLVQIF' A
#
# COMPACT_ATOMS: atom_id res chain seq x y z
N MET A 1 -19.78 -21.70 4.72
CA MET A 1 -18.68 -20.96 5.41
C MET A 1 -17.79 -20.39 4.33
N PHE A 2 -17.53 -19.08 4.35
CA PHE A 2 -16.74 -18.40 3.31
C PHE A 2 -15.32 -18.18 3.84
N HIS A 3 -14.32 -18.65 3.10
CA HIS A 3 -12.91 -18.40 3.42
C HIS A 3 -12.36 -17.42 2.41
N LEU A 4 -11.90 -16.26 2.88
CA LEU A 4 -11.22 -15.25 2.07
C LEU A 4 -9.71 -15.35 2.32
N SER A 5 -8.94 -15.48 1.24
CA SER A 5 -7.48 -15.37 1.26
C SER A 5 -7.07 -14.28 0.30
N ALA A 6 -6.29 -13.31 0.77
CA ALA A 6 -5.80 -12.21 -0.04
C ALA A 6 -4.29 -12.03 0.17
N ARG A 7 -3.58 -11.66 -0.89
CA ARG A 7 -2.17 -11.21 -0.83
C ARG A 7 -2.15 -9.70 -0.94
N LEU A 8 -1.62 -9.04 0.09
CA LEU A 8 -1.57 -7.58 0.17
C LEU A 8 -0.14 -7.09 0.21
N ALA A 9 0.08 -5.86 -0.25
CA ALA A 9 1.36 -5.18 -0.02
C ALA A 9 1.61 -5.00 1.48
N TRP A 10 2.87 -5.11 1.90
CA TRP A 10 3.24 -4.95 3.31
C TRP A 10 3.36 -3.47 3.70
N HIS A 11 2.80 -3.13 4.87
CA HIS A 11 2.87 -1.79 5.45
C HIS A 11 3.51 -1.86 6.85
N MET A 12 4.54 -1.04 7.13
CA MET A 12 5.27 -1.11 8.41
C MET A 12 4.39 -0.81 9.63
N ASP A 13 3.48 0.16 9.51
CA ASP A 13 2.50 0.47 10.57
C ASP A 13 1.22 -0.36 10.47
N GLY A 14 1.23 -1.43 9.66
CA GLY A 14 0.05 -2.18 9.27
C GLY A 14 -0.91 -1.40 8.36
N TRP A 15 -2.00 -2.05 7.97
CA TRP A 15 -3.06 -1.48 7.14
C TRP A 15 -4.02 -0.61 7.96
N ASN A 16 -3.52 0.49 8.52
CA ASN A 16 -4.27 1.41 9.39
C ASN A 16 -4.89 2.62 8.64
N GLY A 17 -4.86 2.59 7.31
CA GLY A 17 -5.39 3.66 6.46
C GLY A 17 -4.53 4.94 6.42
N ARG A 18 -3.26 4.87 6.87
CA ARG A 18 -2.31 6.00 6.82
C ARG A 18 -1.08 5.63 6.01
N ILE A 19 -0.42 6.65 5.47
CA ILE A 19 0.92 6.51 4.90
C ILE A 19 1.89 6.04 5.97
N CYS A 20 2.78 5.12 5.61
CA CYS A 20 3.86 4.66 6.49
C CYS A 20 4.58 5.87 7.12
N LYS A 21 5.00 5.76 8.37
CA LYS A 21 5.80 6.82 9.02
C LYS A 21 7.19 6.95 8.44
N GLU A 22 7.73 5.88 7.88
CA GLU A 22 9.05 5.84 7.23
C GLU A 22 8.96 5.15 5.86
N PRO A 23 8.33 5.80 4.85
CA PRO A 23 8.15 5.20 3.53
C PRO A 23 9.44 4.73 2.86
N ALA A 24 10.53 5.50 2.94
CA ALA A 24 11.80 5.15 2.32
C ALA A 24 12.44 3.88 2.93
N SER A 25 12.26 3.65 4.23
CA SER A 25 12.78 2.47 4.94
C SER A 25 11.95 1.20 4.66
N ASN A 26 10.73 1.33 4.14
CA ASN A 26 9.85 0.20 3.85
C ASN A 26 10.19 -0.43 2.48
N THR A 27 11.22 -1.27 2.44
CA THR A 27 11.60 -2.05 1.26
C THR A 27 10.62 -3.20 0.95
N PHE A 28 9.86 -3.65 1.95
CA PHE A 28 8.91 -4.75 1.80
C PHE A 28 7.71 -4.38 0.93
N CYS A 29 7.31 -3.10 0.89
CA CYS A 29 6.14 -2.62 0.15
C CYS A 29 6.26 -2.79 -1.39
N VAL A 30 7.49 -2.87 -1.91
CA VAL A 30 7.79 -2.96 -3.36
C VAL A 30 8.41 -4.29 -3.78
N GLY A 31 8.65 -5.20 -2.82
CA GLY A 31 9.36 -6.45 -3.06
C GLY A 31 8.45 -7.60 -3.54
N PRO A 32 9.04 -8.78 -3.84
CA PRO A 32 8.32 -9.98 -4.25
C PRO A 32 7.34 -10.51 -3.19
N HIS A 33 7.46 -10.04 -1.95
CA HIS A 33 6.54 -10.35 -0.85
C HIS A 33 5.31 -9.45 -0.82
N SER A 34 5.27 -8.38 -1.62
CA SER A 34 4.11 -7.53 -1.84
C SER A 34 3.47 -7.89 -3.18
N TYR A 35 2.14 -7.92 -3.22
CA TYR A 35 1.40 -8.12 -4.45
C TYR A 35 0.57 -6.88 -4.77
N PRO A 36 0.56 -6.40 -6.03
CA PRO A 36 1.52 -6.62 -7.12
C PRO A 36 2.75 -5.72 -6.92
N GLY A 37 3.83 -6.30 -6.38
CA GLY A 37 5.06 -5.57 -6.04
C GLY A 37 5.64 -4.77 -7.21
N THR A 38 5.65 -5.33 -8.43
CA THR A 38 6.13 -4.63 -9.63
C THR A 38 5.36 -3.35 -9.93
N TYR A 39 4.03 -3.40 -9.90
CA TYR A 39 3.19 -2.22 -10.14
C TYR A 39 3.44 -1.14 -9.07
N ILE A 40 3.56 -1.54 -7.81
CA ILE A 40 3.84 -0.61 -6.71
C ILE A 40 5.25 0.00 -6.89
N ALA A 41 6.24 -0.80 -7.27
CA ALA A 41 7.60 -0.33 -7.51
C ALA A 41 7.67 0.73 -8.62
N GLU A 42 6.96 0.52 -9.72
CA GLU A 42 6.93 1.43 -10.87
C GLU A 42 6.14 2.72 -10.62
N ASN A 43 5.06 2.63 -9.83
CA ASN A 43 4.11 3.74 -9.68
C ASN A 43 4.24 4.51 -8.36
N ARG A 44 5.01 4.01 -7.38
CA ARG A 44 5.19 4.74 -6.13
C ARG A 44 6.08 5.96 -6.32
N SER A 45 5.86 6.96 -5.48
CA SER A 45 6.73 8.12 -5.39
C SER A 45 7.19 8.27 -3.95
N ILE A 46 8.45 7.88 -3.68
CA ILE A 46 9.06 8.02 -2.35
C ILE A 46 8.96 9.47 -1.87
N LYS A 47 9.29 10.42 -2.75
CA LYS A 47 9.26 11.85 -2.43
C LYS A 47 7.89 12.29 -1.92
N TRP A 48 6.82 11.92 -2.63
CA TRP A 48 5.46 12.27 -2.23
C TRP A 48 5.02 11.54 -0.95
N GLU A 49 5.41 10.28 -0.77
CA GLU A 49 5.11 9.52 0.45
C GLU A 49 5.80 10.12 1.68
N GLU A 50 7.06 10.52 1.56
CA GLU A 50 7.81 11.19 2.62
C GLU A 50 7.20 12.55 3.01
N GLU A 51 6.76 13.34 2.03
CA GLU A 51 6.04 14.60 2.26
C GLU A 51 4.69 14.39 2.98
N ASN A 52 4.11 13.20 2.91
CA ASN A 52 2.79 12.87 3.46
C ASN A 52 2.79 11.77 4.52
N LYS A 53 3.96 11.42 5.07
CA LYS A 53 4.11 10.34 6.05
C LYS A 53 3.20 10.50 7.26
N GLY A 54 2.59 9.38 7.69
CA GLY A 54 1.66 9.34 8.82
C GLY A 54 0.27 9.97 8.59
N ARG A 55 0.04 10.63 7.43
CA ARG A 55 -1.27 11.23 7.11
C ARG A 55 -2.30 10.15 6.76
N PRO A 56 -3.58 10.33 7.14
CA PRO A 56 -4.65 9.42 6.74
C PRO A 56 -5.00 9.57 5.26
N CYS A 57 -5.11 8.43 4.56
CA CYS A 57 -5.42 8.38 3.12
C CYS A 57 -6.80 8.96 2.79
N SER A 58 -7.75 8.91 3.73
CA SER A 58 -9.10 9.47 3.56
C SER A 58 -9.12 10.99 3.38
N LYS A 59 -8.05 11.69 3.78
CA LYS A 59 -7.93 13.15 3.65
C LYS A 59 -7.06 13.57 2.47
N MET A 60 -6.76 12.66 1.55
CA MET A 60 -5.88 12.91 0.42
C MET A 60 -6.63 12.74 -0.90
N GLY A 61 -6.38 13.64 -1.85
CA GLY A 61 -6.89 13.52 -3.23
C GLY A 61 -6.16 12.47 -4.08
N LYS A 62 -5.11 11.86 -3.53
CA LYS A 62 -4.29 10.82 -4.16
C LYS A 62 -4.18 9.63 -3.21
N ILE A 63 -4.48 8.43 -3.74
CA ILE A 63 -4.31 7.16 -3.03
C ILE A 63 -2.97 6.55 -3.47
N PRO A 64 -2.09 6.12 -2.56
CA PRO A 64 -0.84 5.47 -2.94
C PRO A 64 -1.10 4.13 -3.63
N PRO A 65 -0.24 3.69 -4.57
CA PRO A 65 -0.39 2.43 -5.30
C PRO A 65 -0.56 1.22 -4.40
N ALA A 66 0.16 1.18 -3.27
CA ALA A 66 0.03 0.11 -2.28
C ALA A 66 -1.42 -0.07 -1.81
N PHE A 67 -2.18 1.02 -1.62
CA PHE A 67 -3.57 1.00 -1.15
C PHE A 67 -4.61 0.73 -2.24
N ILE A 68 -4.33 1.11 -3.49
CA ILE A 68 -5.24 0.89 -4.62
C ILE A 68 -5.42 -0.61 -4.89
N VAL A 69 -4.37 -1.37 -4.66
CA VAL A 69 -4.34 -2.81 -4.92
C VAL A 69 -5.29 -3.58 -4.01
N LEU A 70 -5.43 -3.16 -2.74
CA LEU A 70 -6.36 -3.79 -1.80
C LEU A 70 -7.80 -3.76 -2.35
N MET A 71 -8.17 -2.75 -3.13
CA MET A 71 -9.52 -2.62 -3.67
C MET A 71 -9.80 -3.58 -4.84
N LEU A 72 -8.78 -3.95 -5.62
CA LEU A 72 -8.94 -4.81 -6.79
C LEU A 72 -9.10 -6.30 -6.44
N LEU A 73 -8.46 -6.78 -5.37
CA LEU A 73 -8.57 -8.18 -4.95
C LEU A 73 -9.91 -8.53 -4.28
N VAL A 74 -10.64 -7.54 -3.78
CA VAL A 74 -11.96 -7.74 -3.15
C VAL A 74 -13.07 -7.88 -4.21
N GLN A 75 -12.84 -7.45 -5.45
CA GLN A 75 -13.82 -7.55 -6.55
C GLN A 75 -13.79 -8.88 -7.32
N ILE A 76 -13.00 -9.87 -6.89
CA ILE A 76 -12.88 -11.20 -7.54
C ILE A 76 -13.63 -12.28 -6.73
N PHE A 77 -14.56 -11.89 -5.85
CA PHE A 77 -15.50 -12.81 -5.18
C PHE A 77 -16.93 -12.33 -5.36
#